data_AF-A0A7G7SYU9-F1
#
_entry.id   AF-A0A7G7SYU9-F1
#
_cell.length_a   1.000
_cell.length_b   1.000
_cell.length_c   1.000
_cell.angle_alpha   90.00
_cell.angle_beta   90.00
_cell.angle_gamma   90.00
#
_symmetry.space_group_name_H-M   'P 1'
#
loop_
_entity.id
_entity.type
_entity.pdbx_description
1 polymer ?
#
loop_
_entity_poly.entity_id
_entity_poly.type
_entity_poly.pdbx_seq_one_letter_code
_entity_poly.pdbx_strand_id
1 'polypeptide(L)'
;MLMANRRAAALVALAALAAAPAAWAQADAACRIADPNSERAIVRGCSVAADGRLRLAPQTAQRLQFDADGLSVLTVGDQFYYVRADGSSLPVILWDNGPDYFAEGLTRGIFHGRIGFYDRQLREVIPPVHDFAWPFENGVARVCDGCRRGTPDGDGHTPMEGGRWYAIDRNNREVPEPQP
;
A
#
# COMPACT_ATOMS: atom_id res chain seq x y z
N MET A 1 1.36 -47.03 72.48
CA MET A 1 0.77 -45.77 71.95
C MET A 1 1.86 -45.08 71.14
N LEU A 2 1.93 -45.27 69.81
CA LEU A 2 2.66 -44.40 68.89
C LEU A 2 2.17 -44.69 67.46
N MET A 3 1.95 -43.61 66.71
CA MET A 3 1.01 -43.48 65.58
C MET A 3 1.54 -44.03 64.25
N ALA A 4 0.65 -44.68 63.48
CA ALA A 4 0.85 -44.98 62.06
C ALA A 4 0.67 -43.70 61.23
N ASN A 5 1.73 -43.24 60.56
CA ASN A 5 1.68 -42.05 59.71
C ASN A 5 1.59 -42.48 58.24
N ARG A 6 0.37 -42.51 57.69
CA ARG A 6 0.12 -42.70 56.25
C ARG A 6 0.38 -41.39 55.51
N ARG A 7 1.49 -41.30 54.79
CA ARG A 7 1.70 -40.19 53.83
C ARG A 7 0.92 -40.48 52.55
N ALA A 8 -0.18 -39.76 52.35
CA ALA A 8 -0.86 -39.69 51.07
C ALA A 8 -0.04 -38.82 50.10
N ALA A 9 0.41 -39.40 48.99
CA ALA A 9 1.03 -38.66 47.91
C ALA A 9 -0.08 -38.05 47.04
N ALA A 10 -0.22 -36.72 47.06
CA ALA A 10 -1.11 -36.00 46.16
C ALA A 10 -0.42 -35.86 44.79
N LEU A 11 -0.94 -36.57 43.78
CA LEU A 11 -0.56 -36.38 42.39
C LEU A 11 -1.22 -35.09 41.88
N VAL A 12 -0.43 -34.03 41.71
CA VAL A 12 -0.85 -32.81 41.02
C VAL A 12 -0.64 -33.04 39.52
N ALA A 13 -1.72 -33.31 38.79
CA ALA A 13 -1.70 -33.33 37.34
C ALA A 13 -1.62 -31.87 36.82
N LEU A 14 -0.47 -31.48 36.27
CA LEU A 14 -0.32 -30.24 35.52
C LEU A 14 -1.06 -30.37 34.19
N ALA A 15 -2.25 -29.78 34.11
CA ALA A 15 -2.94 -29.57 32.83
C ALA A 15 -2.18 -28.51 32.03
N ALA A 16 -1.54 -28.92 30.94
CA ALA A 16 -0.93 -28.00 29.99
C ALA A 16 -2.06 -27.25 29.26
N LEU A 17 -2.22 -25.97 29.57
CA LEU A 17 -3.02 -25.04 28.77
C LEU A 17 -2.29 -24.82 27.44
N ALA A 18 -2.66 -25.60 26.42
CA ALA A 18 -2.30 -25.29 25.05
C ALA A 18 -3.04 -24.00 24.65
N ALA A 19 -2.36 -22.86 24.72
CA ALA A 19 -2.85 -21.65 24.09
C ALA A 19 -2.84 -21.90 22.57
N ALA A 20 -4.02 -22.12 21.99
CA ALA A 20 -4.16 -22.08 20.54
C ALA A 20 -3.70 -20.69 20.07
N PRO A 21 -2.90 -20.58 18.99
CA PRO A 21 -2.63 -19.28 18.42
C PRO A 21 -3.98 -18.68 18.02
N ALA A 22 -4.24 -17.44 18.44
CA ALA A 22 -5.36 -16.67 17.92
C ALA A 22 -5.19 -16.64 16.39
N ALA A 23 -6.02 -17.41 15.69
CA ALA A 23 -6.15 -17.31 14.26
C ALA A 23 -6.77 -15.95 13.98
N TRP A 24 -5.91 -14.95 13.77
CA TRP A 24 -6.34 -13.72 13.13
C TRP A 24 -6.82 -14.15 11.75
N ALA A 25 -8.14 -14.16 11.55
CA ALA A 25 -8.72 -14.23 10.24
C ALA A 25 -8.26 -12.98 9.50
N GLN A 26 -7.15 -13.06 8.77
CA GLN A 26 -6.92 -12.12 7.68
C GLN A 26 -8.08 -12.36 6.73
N ALA A 27 -8.98 -11.38 6.63
CA ALA A 27 -9.88 -11.32 5.51
C ALA A 27 -8.99 -11.43 4.26
N ASP A 28 -9.08 -12.54 3.55
CA ASP A 28 -8.37 -12.76 2.30
C ASP A 28 -8.83 -11.67 1.34
N ALA A 29 -8.12 -10.54 1.31
CA ALA A 29 -8.37 -9.46 0.40
C ALA A 29 -7.97 -9.96 -0.99
N ALA A 30 -8.91 -10.60 -1.67
CA ALA A 30 -8.70 -11.10 -3.01
C ALA A 30 -8.39 -9.92 -3.95
N CYS A 31 -7.40 -10.09 -4.81
CA CYS A 31 -7.10 -9.14 -5.87
C CYS A 31 -8.30 -9.00 -6.80
N ARG A 32 -8.65 -7.78 -7.18
CA ARG A 32 -9.79 -7.49 -8.06
C ARG A 32 -9.42 -6.52 -9.17
N ILE A 33 -10.14 -6.59 -10.29
CA ILE A 33 -10.11 -5.54 -11.31
C ILE A 33 -10.66 -4.25 -10.72
N ALA A 34 -9.97 -3.14 -10.90
CA ALA A 34 -10.35 -1.85 -10.32
C ALA A 34 -11.40 -1.07 -11.14
N ASP A 35 -11.66 -1.47 -12.39
CA ASP A 35 -12.61 -0.79 -13.28
C ASP A 35 -13.99 -0.66 -12.59
N PRO A 36 -14.47 0.58 -12.34
CA PRO A 36 -15.76 0.81 -11.68
C PRO A 36 -16.95 0.36 -12.53
N ASN A 37 -16.78 0.18 -13.84
CA ASN A 37 -17.81 -0.29 -14.76
C ASN A 37 -17.78 -1.81 -14.97
N SER A 38 -16.82 -2.51 -14.34
CA SER A 38 -16.74 -3.96 -14.34
C SER A 38 -17.41 -4.56 -13.11
N GLU A 39 -17.65 -5.88 -13.12
CA GLU A 39 -18.06 -6.64 -11.93
C GLU A 39 -16.95 -6.72 -10.85
N ARG A 40 -15.84 -5.98 -11.00
CA ARG A 40 -14.65 -6.01 -10.13
C ARG A 40 -14.20 -7.45 -9.90
N ALA A 41 -14.07 -8.17 -11.00
CA ALA A 41 -13.82 -9.61 -11.03
C ALA A 41 -12.56 -9.98 -10.23
N ILE A 42 -12.63 -11.14 -9.56
CA ILE A 42 -11.52 -11.67 -8.78
C ILE A 42 -10.39 -12.13 -9.72
N VAL A 43 -9.18 -11.65 -9.45
CA VAL A 43 -7.95 -12.03 -10.13
C VAL A 43 -7.25 -13.12 -9.31
N ARG A 44 -7.26 -14.36 -9.82
CA ARG A 44 -6.58 -15.49 -9.17
C ARG A 44 -5.08 -15.53 -9.48
N GLY A 45 -4.31 -16.18 -8.61
CA GLY A 45 -2.85 -16.28 -8.76
C GLY A 45 -2.14 -14.96 -8.47
N CYS A 46 -2.65 -14.23 -7.48
CA CYS A 46 -2.18 -12.92 -7.07
C CYS A 46 -1.88 -12.92 -5.56
N SER A 47 -0.78 -12.28 -5.15
CA SER A 47 -0.42 -12.08 -3.75
C SER A 47 0.32 -10.76 -3.54
N VAL A 48 0.29 -10.22 -2.33
CA VAL A 48 1.11 -9.05 -1.95
C VAL A 48 2.40 -9.56 -1.33
N ALA A 49 3.54 -9.16 -1.89
CA ALA A 49 4.86 -9.46 -1.37
C ALA A 49 5.18 -8.61 -0.14
N ALA A 50 6.23 -8.99 0.61
CA ALA A 50 6.64 -8.30 1.83
C ALA A 50 7.06 -6.83 1.60
N ASP A 51 7.53 -6.51 0.39
CA ASP A 51 7.85 -5.14 -0.05
C ASP A 51 6.60 -4.34 -0.48
N GLY A 52 5.40 -4.90 -0.31
CA GLY A 52 4.15 -4.27 -0.71
C GLY A 52 3.83 -4.37 -2.20
N ARG A 53 4.69 -4.99 -3.03
CA ARG A 53 4.39 -5.17 -4.47
C ARG A 53 3.41 -6.31 -4.69
N LEU A 54 2.59 -6.17 -5.71
CA LEU A 54 1.74 -7.25 -6.19
C LEU A 54 2.57 -8.26 -6.99
N ARG A 55 2.40 -9.54 -6.70
CA ARG A 55 2.94 -10.66 -7.48
C ARG A 55 1.81 -11.35 -8.19
N LEU A 56 1.97 -11.54 -9.49
CA LEU A 56 1.02 -12.26 -10.32
C LEU A 56 1.68 -13.48 -10.92
N ALA A 57 0.92 -14.58 -11.01
CA ALA A 57 1.29 -15.68 -11.88
C ALA A 57 1.44 -15.15 -13.32
N PRO A 58 2.48 -15.55 -14.08
CA PRO A 58 2.72 -15.01 -15.42
C PRO A 58 1.51 -15.13 -16.36
N GLN A 59 0.77 -16.24 -16.29
CA GLN A 59 -0.41 -16.46 -17.13
C GLN A 59 -1.59 -15.56 -16.72
N THR A 60 -1.66 -15.17 -15.45
CA THR A 60 -2.66 -14.20 -14.97
C THR A 60 -2.34 -12.82 -15.54
N ALA A 61 -1.09 -12.37 -15.42
CA ALA A 61 -0.67 -11.04 -15.91
C ALA A 61 -0.95 -10.88 -17.41
N GLN A 62 -0.64 -11.90 -18.23
CA GLN A 62 -0.86 -11.89 -19.68
C GLN A 62 -2.32 -11.82 -20.12
N ARG A 63 -3.28 -12.10 -19.22
CA ARG A 63 -4.72 -12.11 -19.52
C ARG A 63 -5.44 -10.84 -19.07
N LEU A 64 -4.75 -9.94 -18.38
CA LEU A 64 -5.32 -8.66 -18.00
C LEU A 64 -5.56 -7.79 -19.24
N GLN A 65 -6.50 -6.87 -19.11
CA GLN A 65 -6.68 -5.81 -20.09
C GLN A 65 -5.75 -4.65 -19.72
N PHE A 66 -5.06 -4.11 -20.72
CA PHE A 66 -4.12 -3.01 -20.54
C PHE A 66 -4.59 -1.80 -21.35
N ASP A 67 -4.38 -0.61 -20.80
CA ASP A 67 -4.59 0.64 -21.50
C ASP A 67 -3.50 0.93 -22.56
N ALA A 68 -3.56 2.11 -23.17
CA ALA A 68 -2.61 2.54 -24.18
C ALA A 68 -1.16 2.68 -23.66
N ASP A 69 -0.97 2.83 -22.35
CA ASP A 69 0.34 2.89 -21.70
C ASP A 69 0.84 1.50 -21.26
N GLY A 70 0.04 0.46 -21.48
CA GLY A 70 0.33 -0.92 -21.08
C GLY A 70 0.09 -1.17 -19.60
N LEU A 71 -0.83 -0.44 -18.98
CA LEU A 71 -1.18 -0.54 -17.56
C LEU A 71 -2.56 -1.17 -17.37
N SER A 72 -2.64 -2.08 -16.41
CA SER A 72 -3.89 -2.55 -15.81
C SER A 72 -3.97 -2.02 -14.38
N VAL A 73 -5.18 -1.81 -13.87
CA VAL A 73 -5.41 -1.38 -12.49
C VAL A 73 -6.08 -2.49 -11.69
N LEU A 74 -5.43 -2.91 -10.62
CA LEU A 74 -5.97 -3.89 -9.66
C LEU A 74 -6.15 -3.28 -8.28
N THR A 75 -7.00 -3.88 -7.45
CA THR A 75 -7.13 -3.56 -6.03
C THR A 75 -6.91 -4.77 -5.14
N VAL A 76 -6.34 -4.53 -3.96
CA VAL A 76 -6.29 -5.48 -2.83
C VAL A 76 -6.77 -4.73 -1.60
N GLY A 77 -7.98 -5.04 -1.12
CA GLY A 77 -8.65 -4.17 -0.16
C GLY A 77 -8.85 -2.78 -0.78
N ASP A 78 -8.43 -1.73 -0.06
CA ASP A 78 -8.52 -0.34 -0.51
C ASP A 78 -7.28 0.15 -1.29
N GLN A 79 -6.24 -0.69 -1.38
CA GLN A 79 -4.99 -0.34 -2.06
C GLN A 79 -5.11 -0.59 -3.56
N PHE A 80 -4.83 0.44 -4.35
CA PHE A 80 -4.73 0.37 -5.81
C PHE A 80 -3.31 -0.01 -6.24
N TYR A 81 -3.23 -0.73 -7.36
CA TYR A 81 -1.99 -1.12 -8.01
C TYR A 81 -2.05 -0.86 -9.50
N TYR A 82 -1.03 -0.19 -10.03
CA TYR A 82 -0.71 -0.33 -11.45
C TYR A 82 0.05 -1.61 -11.70
N VAL A 83 -0.26 -2.29 -12.80
CA VAL A 83 0.32 -3.57 -13.18
C VAL A 83 0.63 -3.58 -14.67
N ARG A 84 1.80 -4.13 -15.04
CA ARG A 84 2.21 -4.36 -16.43
C ARG A 84 2.18 -5.85 -16.80
N ALA A 85 2.15 -6.14 -18.10
CA ALA A 85 2.10 -7.50 -18.63
C ALA A 85 3.34 -8.35 -18.30
N ASP A 86 4.48 -7.72 -18.03
CA ASP A 86 5.70 -8.37 -17.56
C ASP A 86 5.66 -8.75 -16.06
N GLY A 87 4.57 -8.40 -15.37
CA GLY A 87 4.35 -8.66 -13.95
C GLY A 87 4.86 -7.56 -13.03
N SER A 88 5.45 -6.48 -13.56
CA SER A 88 5.81 -5.30 -12.76
C SER A 88 4.56 -4.69 -12.14
N SER A 89 4.66 -4.27 -10.89
CA SER A 89 3.54 -3.66 -10.16
C SER A 89 4.00 -2.52 -9.26
N LEU A 90 3.09 -1.58 -9.04
CA LEU A 90 3.30 -0.41 -8.22
C LEU A 90 2.07 -0.16 -7.34
N PRO A 91 2.17 -0.22 -6.01
CA PRO A 91 1.16 0.34 -5.11
C PRO A 91 1.09 1.86 -5.32
N VAL A 92 -0.08 2.39 -5.64
CA VAL A 92 -0.31 3.83 -5.88
C VAL A 92 -1.26 4.41 -4.85
N ILE A 93 -1.11 5.70 -4.56
CA ILE A 93 -2.03 6.34 -3.61
C ILE A 93 -3.45 6.39 -4.18
N LEU A 94 -4.44 6.38 -3.28
CA LEU A 94 -5.82 6.74 -3.62
C LEU A 94 -5.88 8.25 -3.86
N TRP A 95 -6.34 8.65 -5.03
CA TRP A 95 -6.53 10.03 -5.41
C TRP A 95 -7.84 10.18 -6.19
N ASP A 96 -8.67 11.16 -5.85
CA ASP A 96 -9.96 11.43 -6.51
C ASP A 96 -10.81 10.16 -6.76
N ASN A 97 -10.89 9.29 -5.74
CA ASN A 97 -11.62 8.01 -5.75
C ASN A 97 -11.06 6.92 -6.69
N GLY A 98 -9.80 7.04 -7.15
CA GLY A 98 -9.14 6.05 -7.99
C GLY A 98 -7.63 5.93 -7.74
N PRO A 99 -6.92 5.18 -8.60
CA PRO A 99 -5.46 5.21 -8.59
C PRO A 99 -4.97 6.62 -8.96
N ASP A 100 -3.86 7.06 -8.36
CA ASP A 100 -3.23 8.32 -8.73
C ASP A 100 -2.91 8.41 -10.22
N TYR A 101 -3.29 9.52 -10.85
CA TYR A 101 -3.06 9.74 -12.28
C TYR A 101 -1.59 10.05 -12.58
N PHE A 102 -1.24 10.04 -13.87
CA PHE A 102 0.07 10.49 -14.32
C PHE A 102 0.06 11.99 -14.60
N ALA A 103 0.87 12.75 -13.88
CA ALA A 103 1.14 14.16 -14.14
C ALA A 103 2.56 14.30 -14.70
N GLU A 104 2.68 14.93 -15.87
CA GLU A 104 3.95 15.06 -16.60
C GLU A 104 4.76 13.75 -16.75
N GLY A 105 4.05 12.63 -16.88
CA GLY A 105 4.62 11.29 -17.03
C GLY A 105 4.99 10.57 -15.73
N LEU A 106 4.70 11.14 -14.55
CA LEU A 106 4.97 10.54 -13.25
C LEU A 106 3.68 10.32 -12.43
N THR A 107 3.63 9.24 -11.65
CA THR A 107 2.57 8.95 -10.66
C THR A 107 3.19 8.76 -9.27
N ARG A 108 2.40 8.96 -8.21
CA ARG A 108 2.84 8.78 -6.82
C ARG A 108 2.62 7.33 -6.36
N GLY A 109 3.73 6.64 -6.15
CA GLY A 109 3.75 5.29 -5.56
C GLY A 109 3.96 5.34 -4.05
N ILE A 110 3.42 4.37 -3.32
CA ILE A 110 3.51 4.30 -1.86
C ILE A 110 4.15 3.00 -1.37
N PHE A 111 5.24 3.13 -0.63
CA PHE A 111 5.94 2.00 0.00
C PHE A 111 6.20 2.31 1.47
N HIS A 112 5.81 1.39 2.36
CA HIS A 112 5.98 1.56 3.81
C HIS A 112 5.46 2.91 4.35
N GLY A 113 4.36 3.40 3.79
CA GLY A 113 3.75 4.68 4.17
C GLY A 113 4.43 5.92 3.60
N ARG A 114 5.44 5.76 2.72
CA ARG A 114 6.23 6.83 2.14
C ARG A 114 5.95 6.94 0.64
N ILE A 115 5.87 8.16 0.14
CA ILE A 115 5.57 8.49 -1.25
C ILE A 115 6.84 8.73 -2.04
N GLY A 116 6.90 8.13 -3.22
CA GLY A 116 7.91 8.37 -4.26
C GLY A 116 7.24 8.57 -5.61
N PHE A 117 8.03 8.85 -6.64
CA PHE A 117 7.54 9.12 -7.99
C PHE A 117 8.04 8.09 -8.98
N TYR A 118 7.14 7.61 -9.83
CA TYR A 118 7.39 6.50 -10.75
C TYR A 118 6.89 6.86 -12.14
N ASP A 119 7.60 6.39 -13.16
CA ASP A 119 7.20 6.60 -14.55
C ASP A 119 6.13 5.58 -15.02
N ARG A 120 5.69 5.72 -16.28
CA ARG A 120 4.69 4.83 -16.90
C ARG A 120 5.17 3.39 -17.08
N GLN A 121 6.48 3.16 -17.04
CA GLN A 121 7.07 1.82 -17.03
C GLN A 121 7.17 1.26 -15.60
N LEU A 122 6.61 1.96 -14.61
CA LEU A 122 6.65 1.66 -13.18
C LEU A 122 8.09 1.67 -12.61
N ARG A 123 9.00 2.40 -13.26
CA ARG A 123 10.37 2.58 -12.76
C ARG A 123 10.41 3.73 -11.78
N GLU A 124 11.15 3.55 -10.69
CA GLU A 124 11.39 4.60 -9.70
C GLU A 124 12.19 5.75 -10.32
N VAL A 125 11.66 6.96 -10.19
CA VAL A 125 12.32 8.21 -10.59
C VAL A 125 12.79 8.96 -9.34
N ILE A 126 11.94 9.00 -8.31
CA ILE A 126 12.28 9.50 -6.98
C ILE A 126 11.88 8.44 -5.95
N PRO A 127 12.79 8.03 -5.06
CA PRO A 127 12.51 6.99 -4.07
C PRO A 127 11.40 7.39 -3.10
N PRO A 128 10.72 6.42 -2.45
CA PRO A 128 9.65 6.68 -1.51
C PRO A 128 10.20 7.24 -0.18
N VAL A 129 10.37 8.57 -0.14
CA VAL A 129 11.03 9.26 0.98
C VAL A 129 10.24 10.42 1.57
N HIS A 130 9.06 10.73 1.03
CA HIS A 130 8.21 11.79 1.58
C HIS A 130 7.00 11.21 2.30
N ASP A 131 6.49 11.89 3.31
CA ASP A 131 5.27 11.44 3.98
C ASP A 131 4.03 11.85 3.17
N PHE A 132 4.13 12.93 2.39
CA PHE A 132 3.16 13.29 1.37
C PHE A 132 3.80 14.03 0.19
N ALA A 133 3.16 13.95 -0.98
CA ALA A 133 3.56 14.69 -2.16
C ALA A 133 2.36 15.04 -3.05
N TRP A 134 2.38 16.24 -3.62
CA TRP A 134 1.50 16.63 -4.73
C TRP A 134 2.05 16.11 -6.06
N PRO A 135 1.22 16.03 -7.13
CA PRO A 135 1.70 15.71 -8.47
C PRO A 135 2.74 16.73 -8.95
N PHE A 136 3.54 16.33 -9.95
CA PHE A 136 4.43 17.26 -10.64
C PHE A 136 3.62 18.24 -11.52
N GLU A 137 3.96 19.52 -11.43
CA GLU A 137 3.45 20.60 -12.26
C GLU A 137 4.58 21.59 -12.56
N ASN A 138 4.77 21.92 -13.83
CA ASN A 138 5.88 22.75 -14.33
C ASN A 138 7.26 22.24 -13.88
N GLY A 139 7.45 20.93 -13.85
CA GLY A 139 8.70 20.29 -13.44
C GLY A 139 9.01 20.32 -11.94
N VAL A 140 8.06 20.75 -11.10
CA VAL A 140 8.19 20.83 -9.64
C VAL A 140 7.06 20.08 -8.96
N ALA A 141 7.33 19.45 -7.81
CA ALA A 141 6.30 18.90 -6.93
C ALA A 141 6.45 19.49 -5.52
N ARG A 142 5.33 19.83 -4.88
CA ARG A 142 5.32 20.20 -3.46
C ARG A 142 5.24 18.93 -2.61
N VAL A 143 6.17 18.77 -1.70
CA VAL A 143 6.29 17.60 -0.81
C VAL A 143 6.20 18.01 0.65
N CYS A 144 6.01 17.01 1.50
CA CYS A 144 5.95 17.19 2.92
C CYS A 144 6.63 16.05 3.68
N ASP A 145 7.46 16.45 4.63
CA ASP A 145 8.10 15.56 5.60
C ASP A 145 7.62 15.90 7.02
N GLY A 146 7.23 14.90 7.78
CA GLY A 146 6.69 15.01 9.14
C GLY A 146 5.22 15.41 9.20
N CYS A 147 4.49 15.44 8.08
CA CYS A 147 3.04 15.62 8.14
C CYS A 147 2.32 14.32 8.48
N ARG A 148 1.11 14.49 8.99
CA ARG A 148 0.18 13.42 9.28
C ARG A 148 -1.17 13.74 8.65
N ARG A 149 -1.97 12.69 8.43
CA ARG A 149 -3.38 12.87 8.09
C ARG A 149 -4.10 13.60 9.23
N GLY A 150 -4.87 14.61 8.87
CA GLY A 150 -5.76 15.35 9.76
C GLY A 150 -7.11 14.66 9.91
N THR A 151 -8.08 15.41 10.41
CA THR A 151 -9.48 14.95 10.47
C THR A 151 -10.14 15.14 9.10
N PRO A 152 -10.80 14.13 8.52
CA PRO A 152 -11.57 14.30 7.30
C PRO A 152 -12.61 15.41 7.41
N ASP A 153 -12.79 16.20 6.36
CA ASP A 153 -13.87 17.19 6.27
C ASP A 153 -15.24 16.53 5.99
N GLY A 154 -16.28 17.34 5.86
CA GLY A 154 -17.65 16.86 5.59
C GLY A 154 -17.82 16.12 4.26
N ASP A 155 -16.89 16.32 3.33
CA ASP A 155 -16.86 15.67 2.01
C ASP A 155 -15.93 14.44 2.01
N GLY A 156 -15.27 14.14 3.15
CA GLY A 156 -14.35 13.03 3.32
C GLY A 156 -12.91 13.34 2.90
N HIS A 157 -12.59 14.58 2.51
CA HIS A 157 -11.20 14.95 2.21
C HIS A 157 -10.39 14.98 3.48
N THR A 158 -9.28 14.26 3.48
CA THR A 158 -8.36 14.23 4.62
C THR A 158 -7.20 15.19 4.37
N PRO A 159 -7.09 16.33 5.08
CA PRO A 159 -5.98 17.23 4.90
C PRO A 159 -4.69 16.61 5.45
N MET A 160 -3.55 17.05 4.93
CA MET A 160 -2.25 16.78 5.54
C MET A 160 -1.87 17.93 6.45
N GLU A 161 -1.63 17.63 7.72
CA GLU A 161 -1.36 18.61 8.77
C GLU A 161 0.09 18.53 9.27
N GLY A 162 0.64 19.68 9.64
CA GLY A 162 1.99 19.80 10.17
C GLY A 162 3.08 19.52 9.15
N GLY A 163 4.24 19.11 9.64
CA GLY A 163 5.42 18.84 8.83
C GLY A 163 6.08 20.08 8.24
N ARG A 164 7.16 19.84 7.49
CA ARG A 164 7.85 20.82 6.66
C ARG A 164 7.41 20.62 5.22
N TRP A 165 6.86 21.67 4.63
CA TRP A 165 6.49 21.72 3.21
C TRP A 165 7.57 22.42 2.41
N TYR A 166 7.93 21.87 1.26
CA TYR A 166 8.91 22.45 0.34
C TYR A 166 8.69 21.90 -1.08
N ALA A 167 9.29 22.55 -2.07
CA ALA A 167 9.24 22.15 -3.47
C ALA A 167 10.47 21.35 -3.86
N ILE A 168 10.31 20.33 -4.71
CA ILE A 168 11.41 19.54 -5.27
C ILE A 168 11.38 19.50 -6.79
N ASP A 169 12.56 19.41 -7.41
CA ASP A 169 12.70 19.06 -8.83
C ASP A 169 12.57 17.54 -9.07
N ARG A 170 12.65 17.12 -10.34
CA ARG A 170 12.60 15.70 -10.75
C ARG A 170 13.78 14.84 -10.27
N ASN A 171 14.80 15.44 -9.65
CA ASN A 171 15.95 14.75 -9.05
C ASN A 171 15.87 14.76 -7.52
N ASN A 172 14.72 15.12 -6.95
CA ASN A 172 14.50 15.27 -5.52
C ASN A 172 15.39 16.35 -4.85
N ARG A 173 15.74 17.42 -5.59
CA ARG A 173 16.44 18.57 -5.04
C ARG A 173 15.44 19.63 -4.64
N GLU A 174 15.59 20.15 -3.43
CA GLU A 174 14.78 21.29 -2.99
C GLU A 174 15.02 22.51 -3.89
N VAL A 175 13.94 23.12 -4.34
CA VAL A 175 13.92 24.29 -5.23
C VAL A 175 13.00 25.38 -4.66
N PRO A 176 13.13 26.64 -5.10
CA PRO A 176 12.15 27.67 -4.76
C PRO A 176 10.73 27.25 -5.16
N GLU A 177 9.73 27.62 -4.35
CA GLU A 177 8.34 27.35 -4.71
C GLU A 177 7.96 28.05 -6.03
N PRO A 178 7.16 27.40 -6.90
CA PRO A 178 6.63 28.05 -8.09
C PRO A 178 5.86 29.31 -7.70
N GLN A 179 6.12 30.42 -8.39
CA GLN A 179 5.30 31.63 -8.20
C GLN A 179 3.96 31.45 -8.94
N PRO A 180 2.83 31.86 -8.33
CA PRO A 180 1.51 31.76 -8.95
C PRO A 180 1.35 32.65 -10.18
#